data_AF-A0A1F8XI61-F1
#
_entry.id   AF-A0A1F8XI61-F1
#
_cell.length_a   1.000
_cell.length_b   1.000
_cell.length_c   1.000
_cell.angle_alpha   90.00
_cell.angle_beta   90.00
_cell.angle_gamma   90.00
#
_symmetry.space_group_name_H-M   'P 1'
#
loop_
_entity.id
_entity.type
_entity.pdbx_description
1 polymer ?
#
loop_
_entity_poly.entity_id
_entity_poly.type
_entity_poly.pdbx_seq_one_letter_code
_entity_poly.pdbx_strand_id
1 'polypeptide(L)'
;MAEKKNTGVFSCQTITKAISRRHVFSNGLPIEEAQVQPASMDLRLGSKAYRLISSFLPEENQVMDRLHTPDLYGSDLVMYETDISNGGILEKGHVYLIPLIEELDLPKDVRGRANPKSTTGRLDIFARVLTDRNPRFDDIACGYKGSLYLEVMPRSFTIKVKEGLSLVQLRLIRGECSLTDSRLKALHKDSRLLFNGEDHLSAKQIKVSKGLFMSVDLSGQNPDGIIGYKSKRNSHVVDLTKKNHYNIADFWEPIHRNNKGTLILEPEEFYILSSKEKIRIPPRYAAEMVAYEAGSGELRTHYAGFFDPGFGFGLKGEVKGTKAVLEVRAHDVPFM
;
A
#
# COMPACT_ATOMS: atom_id res chain seq x y z
N MET A 1 -29.32 -2.43 27.04
CA MET A 1 -28.95 -1.37 26.09
C MET A 1 -27.82 -1.90 25.22
N ALA A 2 -28.03 -2.05 23.91
CA ALA A 2 -26.94 -2.46 23.02
C ALA A 2 -25.85 -1.38 23.04
N GLU A 3 -24.60 -1.76 23.35
CA GLU A 3 -23.45 -0.87 23.17
C GLU A 3 -23.54 -0.26 21.77
N LYS A 4 -23.52 1.07 21.70
CA LYS A 4 -23.45 1.80 20.43
C LYS A 4 -22.16 1.34 19.75
N LYS A 5 -22.26 0.43 18.77
CA LYS A 5 -21.08 -0.10 18.09
C LYS A 5 -20.35 1.07 17.43
N ASN A 6 -19.12 1.34 17.88
CA ASN A 6 -18.30 2.40 17.28
C ASN A 6 -18.10 2.10 15.79
N THR A 7 -18.55 3.01 14.94
CA THR A 7 -18.30 3.02 13.49
C THR A 7 -16.97 3.70 13.21
N GLY A 8 -16.17 3.14 12.31
CA GLY A 8 -14.84 3.66 12.01
C GLY A 8 -13.85 2.58 11.61
N VAL A 9 -12.61 3.04 11.38
CA VAL A 9 -11.43 2.19 11.27
C VAL A 9 -11.07 1.64 12.65
N PHE A 10 -10.64 0.38 12.71
CA PHE A 10 -10.20 -0.24 13.96
C PHE A 10 -8.85 0.32 14.39
N SER A 11 -8.79 0.85 15.61
CA SER A 11 -7.52 1.19 16.27
C SER A 11 -6.74 -0.08 16.64
N CYS A 12 -5.45 0.07 16.93
CA CYS A 12 -4.60 -1.02 17.43
C CYS A 12 -5.27 -1.80 18.58
N GLN A 13 -5.88 -1.13 19.58
CA GLN A 13 -6.56 -1.83 20.68
C GLN A 13 -7.76 -2.66 20.20
N THR A 14 -8.46 -2.18 19.17
CA THR A 14 -9.60 -2.91 18.59
C THR A 14 -9.11 -4.07 17.73
N ILE A 15 -7.99 -3.93 17.02
CA ILE A 15 -7.32 -5.01 16.29
C ILE A 15 -6.83 -6.09 17.27
N THR A 16 -6.14 -5.71 18.35
CA THR A 16 -5.71 -6.65 19.41
C THR A 16 -6.90 -7.42 20.00
N LYS A 17 -8.03 -6.74 20.23
CA LYS A 17 -9.27 -7.41 20.66
C LYS A 17 -9.80 -8.37 19.59
N ALA A 18 -9.78 -7.98 18.31
CA ALA A 18 -10.18 -8.85 17.21
C ALA A 18 -9.31 -10.12 17.14
N ILE A 19 -8.00 -10.00 17.36
CA ILE A 19 -7.06 -11.13 17.45
C ILE A 19 -7.42 -12.03 18.64
N SER A 20 -7.61 -11.45 19.84
CA SER A 20 -7.97 -12.23 21.04
C SER A 20 -9.29 -13.01 20.91
N ARG A 21 -10.20 -12.52 20.06
CA ARG A 21 -11.50 -13.14 19.75
C ARG A 21 -11.45 -14.06 18.53
N ARG A 22 -10.28 -14.27 17.94
CA ARG A 22 -10.06 -15.05 16.71
C ARG A 22 -10.86 -14.56 15.50
N HIS A 23 -11.13 -13.26 15.41
CA HIS A 23 -11.64 -12.65 14.17
C HIS A 23 -10.53 -12.43 13.14
N VAL A 24 -9.29 -12.28 13.62
CA VAL A 24 -8.06 -12.37 12.84
C VAL A 24 -7.19 -13.37 13.58
N PHE A 25 -6.75 -14.43 12.91
CA PHE A 25 -5.99 -15.49 13.56
C PHE A 25 -5.03 -16.16 12.57
N SER A 26 -4.16 -17.01 13.09
CA SER A 26 -3.24 -17.83 12.32
C SER A 26 -3.14 -19.19 13.02
N ASN A 27 -3.12 -20.27 12.25
CA ASN A 27 -3.14 -21.63 12.79
C ASN A 27 -1.73 -22.23 13.01
N GLY A 28 -0.67 -21.56 12.53
CA GLY A 28 0.72 -22.02 12.68
C GLY A 28 1.61 -21.06 13.47
N LEU A 29 1.83 -19.85 12.95
CA LEU A 29 2.70 -18.85 13.56
C LEU A 29 1.90 -17.81 14.33
N PRO A 30 2.12 -17.58 15.63
CA PRO A 30 1.35 -16.61 16.40
C PRO A 30 1.47 -15.21 15.79
N ILE A 31 0.41 -14.42 15.94
CA ILE A 31 0.43 -13.01 15.54
C ILE A 31 1.26 -12.23 16.56
N GLU A 32 2.29 -11.56 16.09
CA GLU A 32 3.21 -10.77 16.91
C GLU A 32 2.65 -9.38 17.18
N GLU A 33 2.98 -8.80 18.35
CA GLU A 33 2.57 -7.43 18.70
C GLU A 33 3.08 -6.41 17.68
N ALA A 34 4.29 -6.62 17.15
CA ALA A 34 4.90 -5.75 16.14
C ALA A 34 4.14 -5.71 14.80
N GLN A 35 3.27 -6.69 14.50
CA GLN A 35 2.42 -6.66 13.32
C GLN A 35 1.31 -5.62 13.43
N VAL A 36 0.89 -5.26 14.65
CA VAL A 36 -0.23 -4.34 14.88
C VAL A 36 0.25 -2.89 14.78
N GLN A 37 -0.22 -2.19 13.75
CA GLN A 37 0.01 -0.76 13.54
C GLN A 37 -1.12 0.05 14.20
N PRO A 38 -0.99 1.39 14.34
CA PRO A 38 -2.00 2.23 14.97
C PRO A 38 -3.42 2.06 14.40
N ALA A 39 -3.57 1.86 13.09
CA ALA A 39 -4.86 1.64 12.43
C ALA A 39 -4.83 0.59 11.30
N SER A 40 -3.89 -0.36 11.35
CA SER A 40 -3.77 -1.48 10.42
C SER A 40 -2.99 -2.63 11.07
N MET A 41 -2.85 -3.74 10.35
CA MET A 41 -2.04 -4.88 10.77
C MET A 41 -1.29 -5.45 9.57
N ASP A 42 0.00 -5.73 9.73
CA ASP A 42 0.81 -6.37 8.70
C ASP A 42 0.41 -7.85 8.50
N LEU A 43 0.25 -8.26 7.23
CA LEU A 43 -0.02 -9.65 6.84
C LEU A 43 1.26 -10.32 6.37
N ARG A 44 1.46 -11.60 6.71
CA ARG A 44 2.70 -12.32 6.48
C ARG A 44 2.56 -13.36 5.38
N LEU A 45 3.60 -13.47 4.54
CA LEU A 45 3.73 -14.48 3.51
C LEU A 45 3.79 -15.87 4.14
N GLY A 46 3.05 -16.84 3.59
CA GLY A 46 3.24 -18.26 3.90
C GLY A 46 4.52 -18.83 3.27
N SER A 47 4.66 -20.15 3.33
CA SER A 47 5.85 -20.88 2.87
C SER A 47 5.85 -21.23 1.38
N LYS A 48 4.74 -21.04 0.66
CA LYS A 48 4.63 -21.41 -0.76
C LYS A 48 4.34 -20.20 -1.66
N ALA A 49 4.98 -20.16 -2.82
CA ALA A 49 4.64 -19.26 -3.91
C ALA A 49 4.27 -20.07 -5.16
N TYR A 50 3.12 -19.77 -5.74
CA TYR A 50 2.65 -20.36 -7.00
C TYR A 50 2.99 -19.40 -8.12
N ARG A 51 3.91 -19.76 -9.02
CA ARG A 51 4.18 -18.93 -10.20
C ARG A 51 3.03 -19.10 -11.18
N LEU A 52 2.40 -18.00 -11.55
CA LEU A 52 1.25 -17.97 -12.45
C LEU A 52 1.65 -17.53 -13.86
N ILE A 53 0.86 -17.92 -14.86
CA ILE A 53 0.98 -17.34 -16.22
C ILE A 53 0.33 -15.95 -16.28
N SER A 54 -0.75 -15.72 -15.53
CA SER A 54 -1.46 -14.44 -15.48
C SER A 54 -2.11 -14.19 -14.11
N SER A 55 -2.45 -12.92 -13.87
CA SER A 55 -3.31 -12.49 -12.76
C SER A 55 -4.75 -12.91 -13.01
N PHE A 56 -5.53 -13.10 -11.95
CA PHE A 56 -6.95 -13.48 -12.04
C PHE A 56 -7.78 -12.92 -10.89
N LEU A 57 -9.10 -12.87 -11.08
CA LEU A 57 -10.07 -12.65 -10.02
C LEU A 57 -10.83 -13.95 -9.73
N PRO A 58 -11.11 -14.28 -8.45
CA PRO A 58 -11.82 -15.50 -8.09
C PRO A 58 -13.32 -15.42 -8.39
N GLU A 59 -13.87 -14.20 -8.47
CA GLU A 59 -15.31 -13.94 -8.69
C GLU A 59 -16.19 -14.66 -7.66
N GLU A 60 -16.90 -15.72 -8.03
CA GLU A 60 -17.76 -16.51 -7.13
C GLU A 60 -17.05 -17.77 -6.57
N ASN A 61 -15.83 -18.06 -7.01
CA ASN A 61 -15.08 -19.27 -6.68
C ASN A 61 -14.13 -19.07 -5.49
N GLN A 62 -13.57 -20.16 -4.96
CA GLN A 62 -12.41 -20.05 -4.08
C GLN A 62 -11.16 -19.73 -4.89
N VAL A 63 -10.20 -19.04 -4.29
CA VAL A 63 -8.95 -18.66 -4.94
C VAL A 63 -8.16 -19.90 -5.38
N MET A 64 -8.07 -20.90 -4.49
CA MET A 64 -7.32 -22.14 -4.77
C MET A 64 -7.97 -22.98 -5.88
N ASP A 65 -9.30 -22.98 -5.99
CA ASP A 65 -10.00 -23.71 -7.06
C ASP A 65 -9.66 -23.15 -8.46
N ARG A 66 -9.37 -21.85 -8.54
CA ARG A 66 -9.03 -21.18 -9.80
C ARG A 66 -7.64 -21.54 -10.32
N LEU A 67 -6.71 -21.92 -9.43
CA LEU A 67 -5.33 -22.26 -9.79
C LEU A 67 -5.24 -23.43 -10.78
N HIS A 68 -6.18 -24.36 -10.70
CA HIS A 68 -6.28 -25.54 -11.57
C HIS A 68 -7.41 -25.43 -12.59
N THR A 69 -7.96 -24.24 -12.81
CA THR A 69 -8.88 -24.05 -13.94
C THR A 69 -8.06 -24.00 -15.23
N PRO A 70 -8.36 -24.85 -16.24
CA PRO A 70 -7.66 -24.80 -17.52
C PRO A 70 -7.86 -23.44 -18.19
N ASP A 71 -6.77 -22.87 -18.71
CA ASP A 71 -6.81 -21.68 -19.55
C ASP A 71 -7.29 -22.00 -20.98
N LEU A 72 -7.24 -21.01 -21.88
CA LEU A 72 -7.64 -21.17 -23.29
C LEU A 72 -6.91 -22.33 -24.01
N TYR A 73 -5.71 -22.68 -23.53
CA TYR A 73 -4.85 -23.70 -24.09
C TYR A 73 -4.95 -25.05 -23.36
N GLY A 74 -5.86 -25.15 -22.37
CA GLY A 74 -6.07 -26.36 -21.58
C GLY A 74 -5.00 -26.60 -20.51
N SER A 75 -4.20 -25.58 -20.16
CA SER A 75 -3.16 -25.66 -19.14
C SER A 75 -3.57 -24.96 -17.84
N ASP A 76 -3.09 -25.47 -16.71
CA ASP A 76 -3.31 -24.86 -15.39
C ASP A 76 -2.72 -23.44 -15.36
N LEU A 77 -3.35 -22.53 -14.59
CA LEU A 77 -2.80 -21.20 -14.35
C LEU A 77 -1.45 -21.26 -13.62
N VAL A 78 -1.23 -22.30 -12.82
CA VAL A 78 0.02 -22.56 -12.10
C VAL A 78 1.03 -23.21 -13.03
N MET A 79 2.15 -22.52 -13.24
CA MET A 79 3.29 -23.06 -13.97
C MET A 79 4.15 -23.97 -13.11
N TYR A 80 4.47 -23.54 -11.89
CA TYR A 80 5.24 -24.29 -10.92
C TYR A 80 5.05 -23.72 -9.51
N GLU A 81 5.27 -24.56 -8.49
CA GLU A 81 5.34 -24.15 -7.09
C GLU A 81 6.80 -23.88 -6.68
N THR A 82 7.00 -22.93 -5.78
CA THR A 82 8.30 -22.64 -5.18
C THR A 82 8.15 -22.56 -3.67
N ASP A 83 8.99 -23.31 -2.94
CA ASP A 83 9.12 -23.16 -1.49
C ASP A 83 9.91 -21.88 -1.17
N ILE A 84 9.32 -21.03 -0.34
CA ILE A 84 9.90 -19.77 0.15
C ILE A 84 10.11 -19.78 1.66
N SER A 85 9.97 -20.93 2.32
CA SER A 85 10.17 -21.11 3.78
C SER A 85 11.51 -20.55 4.27
N ASN A 86 12.60 -20.84 3.54
CA ASN A 86 13.97 -20.43 3.87
C ASN A 86 14.54 -19.37 2.93
N GLY A 87 13.70 -18.82 2.05
CA GLY A 87 14.07 -17.83 1.07
C GLY A 87 13.81 -18.32 -0.36
N GLY A 88 13.13 -17.50 -1.16
CA GLY A 88 12.89 -17.78 -2.58
C GLY A 88 12.95 -16.51 -3.42
N ILE A 89 13.26 -16.68 -4.70
CA ILE A 89 13.39 -15.58 -5.66
C ILE A 89 12.06 -15.40 -6.40
N LEU A 90 11.55 -14.17 -6.40
CA LEU A 90 10.46 -13.74 -7.27
C LEU A 90 11.07 -12.84 -8.35
N GLU A 91 10.99 -13.30 -9.59
CA GLU A 91 11.60 -12.64 -10.72
C GLU A 91 10.78 -11.42 -11.19
N LYS A 92 11.51 -10.42 -11.68
CA LYS A 92 10.93 -9.23 -12.28
C LYS A 92 9.97 -9.59 -13.44
N GLY A 93 8.78 -9.01 -13.42
CA GLY A 93 7.77 -9.16 -14.47
C GLY A 93 6.99 -10.48 -14.44
N HIS A 94 7.13 -11.28 -13.37
CA HIS A 94 6.37 -12.52 -13.19
C HIS A 94 5.40 -12.42 -12.03
N VAL A 95 4.25 -13.07 -12.18
CA VAL A 95 3.15 -13.07 -11.22
C VAL A 95 3.27 -14.31 -10.33
N TYR A 96 3.12 -14.09 -9.04
CA TYR A 96 3.14 -15.14 -8.03
C TYR A 96 1.94 -14.99 -7.11
N LEU A 97 1.26 -16.09 -6.79
CA LEU A 97 0.26 -16.12 -5.72
C LEU A 97 0.90 -16.75 -4.47
N ILE A 98 0.75 -16.10 -3.33
CA ILE A 98 1.29 -16.56 -2.05
C ILE A 98 0.14 -16.60 -1.03
N PRO A 99 -0.26 -17.78 -0.51
CA PRO A 99 -1.15 -17.85 0.64
C PRO A 99 -0.55 -17.08 1.82
N LEU A 100 -1.35 -16.25 2.46
CA LEU A 100 -0.93 -15.53 3.67
C LEU A 100 -1.14 -16.40 4.91
N ILE A 101 -0.36 -16.14 5.95
CA ILE A 101 -0.43 -16.89 7.22
C ILE A 101 -1.71 -16.57 7.99
N GLU A 102 -2.18 -15.33 7.91
CA GLU A 102 -3.38 -14.88 8.60
C GLU A 102 -4.68 -15.26 7.86
N GLU A 103 -5.65 -15.71 8.64
CA GLU A 103 -7.02 -16.02 8.26
C GLU A 103 -8.01 -15.10 8.99
N LEU A 104 -9.21 -14.97 8.43
CA LEU A 104 -10.27 -14.11 8.96
C LEU A 104 -11.52 -14.90 9.33
N ASP A 105 -12.19 -14.47 10.40
CA ASP A 105 -13.57 -14.86 10.75
C ASP A 105 -14.29 -13.60 11.27
N LEU A 106 -14.60 -12.70 10.34
CA LEU A 106 -15.06 -11.36 10.68
C LEU A 106 -16.53 -11.35 11.15
N PRO A 107 -16.90 -10.47 12.09
CA PRO A 107 -18.30 -10.18 12.36
C PRO A 107 -19.01 -9.63 11.10
N LYS A 108 -20.32 -9.91 10.96
CA LYS A 108 -21.15 -9.51 9.80
C LYS A 108 -21.13 -8.01 9.47
N ASP A 109 -20.74 -7.15 10.41
CA ASP A 109 -20.70 -5.70 10.25
C ASP A 109 -19.28 -5.14 10.08
N VAL A 110 -18.28 -6.01 9.95
CA VAL A 110 -16.87 -5.66 9.77
C VAL A 110 -16.41 -6.11 8.39
N ARG A 111 -15.83 -5.17 7.65
CA ARG A 111 -15.12 -5.41 6.39
C ARG A 111 -13.63 -5.12 6.57
N GLY A 112 -12.84 -5.46 5.56
CA GLY A 112 -11.42 -5.12 5.51
C GLY A 112 -11.05 -4.40 4.22
N ARG A 113 -9.91 -3.72 4.26
CA ARG A 113 -9.20 -3.22 3.09
C ARG A 113 -7.71 -3.48 3.25
N ALA A 114 -7.06 -4.03 2.25
CA ALA A 114 -5.62 -4.21 2.21
C ALA A 114 -4.94 -3.09 1.42
N ASN A 115 -3.67 -2.83 1.72
CA ASN A 115 -2.81 -2.02 0.88
C ASN A 115 -1.36 -2.50 1.01
N PRO A 116 -0.51 -2.26 0.00
CA PRO A 116 0.93 -2.41 0.12
C PRO A 116 1.49 -1.60 1.29
N LYS A 117 2.53 -2.12 1.93
CA LYS A 117 3.37 -1.32 2.84
C LYS A 117 4.16 -0.32 2.03
N SER A 118 4.52 0.82 2.63
CA SER A 118 5.33 1.84 1.94
C SER A 118 6.69 1.30 1.48
N THR A 119 7.29 0.38 2.23
CA THR A 119 8.53 -0.33 1.83
C THR A 119 8.34 -1.18 0.59
N THR A 120 7.16 -1.77 0.41
CA THR A 120 6.80 -2.56 -0.78
C THR A 120 6.62 -1.66 -2.00
N GLY A 121 5.92 -0.52 -1.82
CA GLY A 121 5.74 0.48 -2.88
C GLY A 121 7.06 1.06 -3.36
N ARG A 122 7.98 1.40 -2.45
CA ARG A 122 9.31 1.93 -2.79
C ARG A 122 10.18 0.96 -3.59
N LEU A 123 9.86 -0.33 -3.63
CA LEU A 123 10.57 -1.32 -4.45
C LEU A 123 9.82 -1.66 -5.74
N ASP A 124 8.75 -0.92 -6.05
CA ASP A 124 7.91 -1.13 -7.23
C ASP A 124 7.38 -2.57 -7.30
N ILE A 125 6.90 -3.08 -6.16
CA ILE A 125 6.34 -4.42 -6.05
C ILE A 125 4.82 -4.30 -6.16
N PHE A 126 4.24 -4.79 -7.25
CA PHE A 126 2.81 -5.03 -7.35
C PHE A 126 2.40 -6.08 -6.31
N ALA A 127 1.45 -5.72 -5.45
CA ALA A 127 0.99 -6.54 -4.34
C ALA A 127 -0.52 -6.31 -4.16
N ARG A 128 -1.32 -7.34 -4.37
CA ARG A 128 -2.79 -7.29 -4.26
C ARG A 128 -3.32 -8.45 -3.45
N VAL A 129 -4.17 -8.16 -2.46
CA VAL A 129 -4.80 -9.20 -1.66
C VAL A 129 -6.05 -9.72 -2.36
N LEU A 130 -6.20 -11.05 -2.38
CA LEU A 130 -7.37 -11.76 -2.83
C LEU A 130 -8.03 -12.46 -1.65
N THR A 131 -9.34 -12.59 -1.76
CA THR A 131 -10.19 -13.37 -0.85
C THR A 131 -11.11 -14.24 -1.67
N ASP A 132 -11.52 -15.37 -1.11
CA ASP A 132 -12.48 -16.26 -1.77
C ASP A 132 -13.78 -15.51 -2.07
N ARG A 133 -14.39 -15.82 -3.22
CA ARG A 133 -15.70 -15.32 -3.64
C ARG A 133 -15.81 -13.80 -3.66
N ASN A 134 -14.75 -13.14 -4.15
CA ASN A 134 -14.69 -11.68 -4.22
C ASN A 134 -14.26 -11.20 -5.61
N PRO A 135 -15.04 -10.32 -6.26
CA PRO A 135 -14.72 -9.78 -7.59
C PRO A 135 -13.74 -8.58 -7.53
N ARG A 136 -13.12 -8.29 -6.38
CA ARG A 136 -12.20 -7.15 -6.22
C ARG A 136 -10.96 -7.53 -5.44
N PHE A 137 -9.82 -7.01 -5.92
CA PHE A 137 -8.59 -6.98 -5.14
C PHE A 137 -8.72 -6.03 -3.95
N ASP A 138 -7.97 -6.35 -2.89
CA ASP A 138 -7.75 -5.54 -1.69
C ASP A 138 -8.97 -5.24 -0.83
N ASP A 139 -10.19 -5.36 -1.35
CA ASP A 139 -11.41 -5.30 -0.56
C ASP A 139 -11.66 -6.66 0.11
N ILE A 140 -12.06 -6.66 1.38
CA ILE A 140 -12.53 -7.86 2.10
C ILE A 140 -13.98 -7.64 2.49
N ALA A 141 -14.87 -8.54 2.06
CA ALA A 141 -16.29 -8.41 2.28
C ALA A 141 -16.70 -8.39 3.77
N CYS A 142 -17.86 -7.79 4.06
CA CYS A 142 -18.44 -7.79 5.40
C CYS A 142 -18.67 -9.22 5.89
N GLY A 143 -18.16 -9.56 7.07
CA GLY A 143 -18.32 -10.89 7.65
C GLY A 143 -17.55 -12.00 6.92
N TYR A 144 -16.53 -11.63 6.13
CA TYR A 144 -15.70 -12.61 5.43
C TYR A 144 -15.07 -13.61 6.40
N LYS A 145 -15.09 -14.88 5.97
CA LYS A 145 -14.49 -16.01 6.67
C LYS A 145 -13.68 -16.85 5.69
N GLY A 146 -12.38 -16.97 5.94
CA GLY A 146 -11.49 -17.74 5.08
C GLY A 146 -10.05 -17.21 5.05
N SER A 147 -9.28 -17.78 4.15
CA SER A 147 -7.86 -17.48 3.94
C SER A 147 -7.66 -16.22 3.10
N LEU A 148 -6.51 -15.58 3.30
CA LEU A 148 -6.08 -14.46 2.47
C LEU A 148 -4.97 -14.93 1.53
N TYR A 149 -4.93 -14.37 0.33
CA TYR A 149 -3.88 -14.66 -0.64
C TYR A 149 -3.29 -13.36 -1.15
N LEU A 150 -2.01 -13.37 -1.46
CA LEU A 150 -1.31 -12.21 -2.00
C LEU A 150 -0.80 -12.52 -3.39
N GLU A 151 -1.30 -11.78 -4.38
CA GLU A 151 -0.67 -11.72 -5.69
C GLU A 151 0.48 -10.73 -5.65
N VAL A 152 1.67 -11.17 -6.04
CA VAL A 152 2.91 -10.41 -6.05
C VAL A 152 3.51 -10.42 -7.46
N MET A 153 3.87 -9.25 -7.97
CA MET A 153 4.67 -9.09 -9.18
C MET A 153 5.72 -8.00 -8.98
N PRO A 154 7.01 -8.36 -8.82
CA PRO A 154 8.09 -7.37 -8.79
C PRO A 154 8.21 -6.68 -10.15
N ARG A 155 8.20 -5.35 -10.21
CA ARG A 155 8.24 -4.61 -11.49
C ARG A 155 9.60 -4.01 -11.80
N SER A 156 10.27 -3.36 -10.84
CA SER A 156 11.61 -2.81 -11.09
C SER A 156 12.75 -3.77 -10.80
N PHE A 157 12.65 -4.57 -9.74
CA PHE A 157 13.75 -5.40 -9.23
C PHE A 157 13.31 -6.84 -9.02
N THR A 158 14.19 -7.81 -9.32
CA THR A 158 14.04 -9.18 -8.79
C THR A 158 14.23 -9.14 -7.28
N ILE A 159 13.36 -9.81 -6.54
CA ILE A 159 13.35 -9.80 -5.07
C ILE A 159 13.54 -11.19 -4.49
N LYS A 160 14.16 -11.26 -3.31
CA LYS A 160 14.17 -12.45 -2.48
C LYS A 160 13.26 -12.24 -1.28
N VAL A 161 12.29 -13.14 -1.14
CA VAL A 161 11.30 -13.15 -0.06
C VAL A 161 11.50 -14.37 0.82
N LYS A 162 10.89 -14.37 2.00
CA LYS A 162 10.86 -15.49 2.94
C LYS A 162 9.50 -15.54 3.62
N GLU A 163 9.05 -16.73 4.02
CA GLU A 163 7.92 -16.90 4.94
C GLU A 163 8.03 -15.95 6.15
N GLY A 164 6.89 -15.40 6.56
CA GLY A 164 6.81 -14.48 7.69
C GLY A 164 7.07 -13.01 7.33
N LEU A 165 7.64 -12.70 6.16
CA LEU A 165 7.77 -11.31 5.71
C LEU A 165 6.40 -10.67 5.42
N SER A 166 6.28 -9.36 5.58
CA SER A 166 5.06 -8.63 5.27
C SER A 166 5.27 -7.65 4.14
N LEU A 167 4.47 -7.78 3.08
CA LEU A 167 4.44 -6.88 1.92
C LEU A 167 3.19 -5.98 1.92
N VAL A 168 2.13 -6.42 2.59
CA VAL A 168 0.84 -5.74 2.66
C VAL A 168 0.37 -5.63 4.10
N GLN A 169 -0.63 -4.80 4.31
CA GLN A 169 -1.26 -4.53 5.59
C GLN A 169 -2.78 -4.46 5.43
N LEU A 170 -3.50 -4.90 6.45
CA LEU A 170 -4.95 -4.96 6.53
C LEU A 170 -5.49 -3.87 7.45
N ARG A 171 -6.53 -3.16 7.00
CA ARG A 171 -7.32 -2.22 7.80
C ARG A 171 -8.74 -2.75 7.94
N LEU A 172 -9.17 -3.00 9.18
CA LEU A 172 -10.54 -3.40 9.48
C LEU A 172 -11.42 -2.17 9.71
N ILE A 173 -12.65 -2.25 9.21
CA ILE A 173 -13.57 -1.11 9.17
C ILE A 173 -14.97 -1.59 9.55
N ARG A 174 -15.65 -0.83 10.41
CA ARG A 174 -17.08 -1.02 10.72
C ARG A 174 -17.88 0.20 10.27
N GLY A 175 -18.88 -0.04 9.44
CA GLY A 175 -19.76 1.01 8.91
C GLY A 175 -19.04 1.97 7.94
N GLU A 176 -19.71 3.08 7.63
CA GLU A 176 -19.16 4.12 6.76
C GLU A 176 -18.36 5.14 7.57
N CYS A 177 -17.11 5.38 7.19
CA CYS A 177 -16.19 6.24 7.94
C CYS A 177 -15.46 7.27 7.06
N SER A 178 -15.84 7.39 5.79
CA SER A 178 -15.28 8.39 4.89
C SER A 178 -15.78 9.79 5.23
N LEU A 179 -14.92 10.79 5.11
CA LEU A 179 -15.31 12.19 5.28
C LEU A 179 -15.85 12.75 3.97
N THR A 180 -16.95 13.48 4.05
CA THR A 180 -17.40 14.34 2.95
C THR A 180 -16.44 15.51 2.76
N ASP A 181 -16.37 16.08 1.56
CA ASP A 181 -15.51 17.24 1.28
C ASP A 181 -15.78 18.44 2.21
N SER A 182 -17.04 18.65 2.59
CA SER A 182 -17.42 19.68 3.57
C SER A 182 -16.81 19.43 4.94
N ARG A 183 -16.87 18.19 5.44
CA ARG A 183 -16.26 17.79 6.72
C ARG A 183 -14.73 17.81 6.64
N LEU A 184 -14.16 17.43 5.50
CA LEU A 184 -12.71 17.47 5.29
C LEU A 184 -12.17 18.90 5.28
N LYS A 185 -12.89 19.86 4.67
CA LYS A 185 -12.55 21.29 4.73
C LYS A 185 -12.63 21.84 6.17
N ALA A 186 -13.65 21.46 6.92
CA ALA A 186 -13.76 21.85 8.33
C ALA A 186 -12.61 21.27 9.16
N LEU A 187 -12.32 19.97 9.00
CA LEU A 187 -11.19 19.32 9.65
C LEU A 187 -9.86 19.97 9.28
N HIS A 188 -9.67 20.35 8.02
CA HIS A 188 -8.48 21.08 7.57
C HIS A 188 -8.35 22.43 8.27
N LYS A 189 -9.43 23.20 8.39
CA LYS A 189 -9.41 24.48 9.10
C LYS A 189 -9.06 24.31 10.58
N ASP A 190 -9.66 23.33 11.25
CA ASP A 190 -9.56 23.16 12.69
C ASP A 190 -8.24 22.47 13.10
N SER A 191 -7.88 21.42 12.35
CA SER A 191 -6.72 20.56 12.62
C SER A 191 -5.55 20.81 11.68
N ARG A 192 -5.55 21.86 10.87
CA ARG A 192 -4.46 22.31 9.98
C ARG A 192 -3.76 21.17 9.24
N LEU A 193 -4.42 20.51 8.29
CA LEU A 193 -3.93 19.22 7.76
C LEU A 193 -2.73 19.36 6.81
N LEU A 194 -2.65 20.45 6.04
CA LEU A 194 -1.61 20.67 5.02
C LEU A 194 -0.81 21.95 5.27
N PHE A 195 0.51 21.84 5.13
CA PHE A 195 1.46 22.93 5.22
C PHE A 195 2.32 23.02 3.96
N ASN A 196 2.78 24.23 3.62
CA ASN A 196 3.87 24.45 2.69
C ASN A 196 5.04 25.07 3.48
N GLY A 197 6.12 24.31 3.67
CA GLY A 197 7.14 24.66 4.63
C GLY A 197 6.57 24.74 6.05
N GLU A 198 6.55 25.96 6.60
CA GLU A 198 6.07 26.25 7.96
C GLU A 198 4.67 26.87 7.99
N ASP A 199 4.10 27.18 6.82
CA ASP A 199 2.84 27.90 6.67
C ASP A 199 1.68 26.93 6.44
N HIS A 200 0.62 27.09 7.24
CA HIS A 200 -0.62 26.34 7.05
C HIS A 200 -1.37 26.85 5.82
N LEU A 201 -1.71 25.95 4.89
CA LEU A 201 -2.45 26.30 3.69
C LEU A 201 -3.89 26.68 4.04
N SER A 202 -4.36 27.84 3.55
CA SER A 202 -5.75 28.25 3.75
C SER A 202 -6.73 27.43 2.91
N ALA A 203 -8.02 27.52 3.23
CA ALA A 203 -9.09 26.88 2.47
C ALA A 203 -9.14 27.29 0.97
N LYS A 204 -8.57 28.44 0.60
CA LYS A 204 -8.49 28.91 -0.80
C LYS A 204 -7.30 28.31 -1.56
N GLN A 205 -6.30 27.79 -0.85
CA GLN A 205 -5.07 27.24 -1.43
C GLN A 205 -5.13 25.72 -1.60
N ILE A 206 -6.09 25.06 -0.96
CA ILE A 206 -6.28 23.61 -1.08
C ILE A 206 -7.34 23.28 -2.13
N LYS A 207 -7.14 22.16 -2.83
CA LYS A 207 -8.16 21.55 -3.66
C LYS A 207 -8.73 20.33 -2.93
N VAL A 208 -10.05 20.22 -2.93
CA VAL A 208 -10.78 19.12 -2.29
C VAL A 208 -11.80 18.57 -3.26
N SER A 209 -11.71 17.28 -3.53
CA SER A 209 -12.68 16.52 -4.34
C SER A 209 -12.53 15.04 -4.01
N LYS A 210 -13.41 14.53 -3.14
CA LYS A 210 -13.32 13.17 -2.54
C LYS A 210 -11.96 12.91 -1.85
N GLY A 211 -11.35 13.95 -1.28
CA GLY A 211 -10.01 13.89 -0.72
C GLY A 211 -9.26 15.21 -0.82
N LEU A 212 -8.14 15.33 -0.11
CA LEU A 212 -7.22 16.47 -0.18
C LEU A 212 -6.17 16.20 -1.25
N PHE A 213 -5.96 17.18 -2.12
CA PHE A 213 -4.99 17.07 -3.19
C PHE A 213 -3.60 17.44 -2.67
N MET A 214 -2.60 16.69 -3.13
CA MET A 214 -1.19 16.96 -2.90
C MET A 214 -0.48 17.07 -4.25
N SER A 215 0.53 17.92 -4.31
CA SER A 215 1.36 18.15 -5.48
C SER A 215 2.78 17.61 -5.26
N VAL A 216 3.54 17.44 -6.34
CA VAL A 216 4.93 16.97 -6.30
C VAL A 216 5.88 18.15 -6.11
N ASP A 217 6.94 17.95 -5.32
CA ASP A 217 8.03 18.93 -5.18
C ASP A 217 9.16 18.66 -6.18
N LEU A 218 9.31 19.56 -7.16
CA LEU A 218 10.40 19.54 -8.14
C LEU A 218 11.40 20.69 -7.94
N SER A 219 11.35 21.38 -6.80
CA SER A 219 12.18 22.56 -6.53
C SER A 219 13.66 22.24 -6.26
N GLY A 220 13.93 21.02 -5.74
CA GLY A 220 15.27 20.56 -5.35
C GLY A 220 15.92 21.47 -4.31
N GLN A 221 15.15 21.92 -3.30
CA GLN A 221 15.62 22.78 -2.20
C GLN A 221 16.50 22.06 -1.16
N ASN A 222 17.20 20.99 -1.55
CA ASN A 222 18.21 20.33 -0.72
C ASN A 222 19.64 20.65 -1.25
N PRO A 223 20.70 20.45 -0.44
CA PRO A 223 22.07 20.80 -0.83
C PRO A 223 22.52 20.15 -2.15
N ASP A 224 22.06 18.92 -2.42
CA ASP A 224 22.46 18.12 -3.59
C ASP A 224 21.58 18.38 -4.84
N GLY A 225 20.55 19.20 -4.71
CA GLY A 225 19.57 19.48 -5.77
C GLY A 225 18.74 18.27 -6.23
N ILE A 226 18.67 17.20 -5.44
CA ILE A 226 17.93 15.96 -5.76
C ILE A 226 16.43 16.19 -5.59
N ILE A 227 15.64 15.86 -6.61
CA ILE A 227 14.17 15.95 -6.61
C ILE A 227 13.49 14.58 -6.48
N GLY A 228 14.24 13.49 -6.66
CA GLY A 228 13.74 12.13 -6.52
C GLY A 228 14.74 11.09 -7.01
N TYR A 229 14.24 9.88 -7.18
CA TYR A 229 15.04 8.74 -7.64
C TYR A 229 14.28 7.98 -8.72
N LYS A 230 15.01 7.53 -9.74
CA LYS A 230 14.53 6.61 -10.77
C LYS A 230 15.08 5.22 -10.49
N SER A 231 14.28 4.17 -10.60
CA SER A 231 14.79 2.80 -10.46
C SER A 231 15.74 2.45 -11.60
N LYS A 232 16.86 1.78 -11.30
CA LYS A 232 17.71 1.19 -12.33
C LYS A 232 17.01 0.01 -13.00
N ARG A 233 17.24 -0.14 -14.31
CA ARG A 233 16.66 -1.25 -15.09
C ARG A 233 17.29 -2.60 -14.76
N ASN A 234 18.59 -2.59 -14.49
CA ASN A 234 19.42 -3.75 -14.17
C ASN A 234 20.04 -3.56 -12.79
N SER A 235 19.82 -4.51 -11.89
CA SER A 235 20.40 -4.53 -10.55
C SER A 235 20.60 -5.98 -10.08
N HIS A 236 21.28 -6.14 -8.95
CA HIS A 236 21.26 -7.40 -8.22
C HIS A 236 19.89 -7.64 -7.56
N VAL A 237 19.72 -8.83 -6.98
CA VAL A 237 18.51 -9.21 -6.23
C VAL A 237 18.40 -8.41 -4.93
N VAL A 238 17.20 -7.90 -4.63
CA VAL A 238 16.89 -7.26 -3.35
C VAL A 238 16.33 -8.31 -2.37
N ASP A 239 17.11 -8.69 -1.37
CA ASP A 239 16.72 -9.55 -0.26
C ASP A 239 15.96 -8.75 0.79
N LEU A 240 14.65 -8.97 0.85
CA LEU A 240 13.74 -8.21 1.71
C LEU A 240 13.93 -8.53 3.20
N THR A 241 14.71 -9.55 3.54
CA THR A 241 15.08 -9.84 4.94
C THR A 241 16.17 -8.89 5.45
N LYS A 242 16.93 -8.24 4.56
CA LYS A 242 18.06 -7.38 4.91
C LYS A 242 17.66 -5.91 5.00
N LYS A 243 17.58 -5.38 6.22
CA LYS A 243 17.31 -3.96 6.49
C LYS A 243 18.62 -3.15 6.50
N ASN A 244 18.59 -1.94 5.92
CA ASN A 244 19.74 -1.01 5.89
C ASN A 244 21.05 -1.60 5.35
N HIS A 245 20.96 -2.54 4.40
CA HIS A 245 22.10 -3.28 3.88
C HIS A 245 22.63 -2.76 2.54
N TYR A 246 21.72 -2.30 1.67
CA TYR A 246 22.02 -1.99 0.28
C TYR A 246 22.52 -0.56 0.11
N ASN A 247 23.51 -0.38 -0.78
CA ASN A 247 23.90 0.93 -1.25
C ASN A 247 22.85 1.46 -2.24
N ILE A 248 22.34 2.67 -2.02
CA ILE A 248 21.28 3.28 -2.83
C ILE A 248 21.69 3.36 -4.29
N ALA A 249 22.95 3.74 -4.56
CA ALA A 249 23.47 3.94 -5.91
C ALA A 249 23.50 2.65 -6.76
N ASP A 250 23.38 1.47 -6.15
CA ASP A 250 23.35 0.19 -6.88
C ASP A 250 21.98 -0.09 -7.50
N PHE A 251 20.92 0.57 -7.00
CA PHE A 251 19.52 0.31 -7.38
C PHE A 251 18.78 1.55 -7.89
N TRP A 252 19.24 2.75 -7.53
CA TRP A 252 18.56 4.01 -7.81
C TRP A 252 19.48 5.02 -8.47
N GLU A 253 18.92 5.76 -9.42
CA GLU A 253 19.53 6.89 -10.09
C GLU A 253 18.96 8.19 -9.49
N PRO A 254 19.78 9.07 -8.89
CA PRO A 254 19.29 10.34 -8.38
C PRO A 254 18.86 11.24 -9.55
N ILE A 255 17.72 11.91 -9.38
CA ILE A 255 17.21 12.88 -10.33
C ILE A 255 17.49 14.27 -9.76
N HIS A 256 18.23 15.08 -10.49
CA HIS A 256 18.54 16.45 -10.08
C HIS A 256 17.58 17.46 -10.72
N ARG A 257 17.29 18.54 -10.00
CA ARG A 257 16.48 19.65 -10.52
C ARG A 257 17.08 20.19 -11.82
N ASN A 258 16.22 20.54 -12.77
CA ASN A 258 16.60 21.35 -13.92
C ASN A 258 16.29 22.83 -13.66
N ASN A 259 16.73 23.70 -14.57
CA ASN A 259 16.49 25.13 -14.52
C ASN A 259 15.02 25.56 -14.74
N LYS A 260 14.14 24.63 -15.15
CA LYS A 260 12.72 24.89 -15.44
C LYS A 260 11.77 24.39 -14.35
N GLY A 261 12.25 23.62 -13.37
CA GLY A 261 11.42 23.04 -12.31
C GLY A 261 10.43 21.98 -12.80
N THR A 262 10.77 21.25 -13.87
CA THR A 262 9.91 20.22 -14.47
C THR A 262 10.58 18.84 -14.47
N LEU A 263 9.80 17.78 -14.63
CA LEU A 263 10.28 16.41 -14.81
C LEU A 263 9.43 15.73 -15.87
N ILE A 264 10.06 15.07 -16.83
CA ILE A 264 9.35 14.18 -17.77
C ILE A 264 9.43 12.77 -17.20
N LEU A 265 8.26 12.17 -17.03
CA LEU A 265 8.09 10.78 -16.62
C LEU A 265 8.05 9.92 -17.87
N GLU A 266 9.03 9.04 -18.00
CA GLU A 266 9.11 8.09 -19.10
C GLU A 266 8.14 6.92 -18.86
N PRO A 267 7.46 6.41 -19.91
CA PRO A 267 6.64 5.21 -19.82
C PRO A 267 7.40 4.04 -19.20
N GLU A 268 6.70 3.26 -18.37
CA GLU A 268 7.20 2.05 -17.70
C GLU A 268 8.40 2.24 -16.74
N GLU A 269 8.89 3.46 -16.56
CA GLU A 269 9.91 3.80 -15.57
C GLU A 269 9.27 4.13 -14.22
N PHE A 270 9.95 3.74 -13.13
CA PHE A 270 9.47 3.96 -11.78
C PHE A 270 10.25 5.08 -11.08
N TYR A 271 9.49 5.99 -10.46
CA TYR A 271 10.02 7.18 -9.80
C TYR A 271 9.57 7.23 -8.34
N ILE A 272 10.51 7.53 -7.44
CA ILE A 272 10.23 7.94 -6.07
C ILE A 272 10.41 9.45 -6.00
N LEU A 273 9.31 10.14 -5.76
CA LEU A 273 9.23 11.59 -5.62
C LEU A 273 8.74 11.94 -4.21
N SER A 274 8.67 13.24 -3.91
CA SER A 274 8.15 13.72 -2.64
C SER A 274 7.08 14.77 -2.86
N SER A 275 6.11 14.84 -1.95
CA SER A 275 5.10 15.88 -2.01
C SER A 275 5.68 17.26 -1.70
N LYS A 276 5.08 18.29 -2.31
CA LYS A 276 5.32 19.69 -1.98
C LYS A 276 4.74 20.01 -0.61
N GLU A 277 3.50 19.62 -0.38
CA GLU A 277 2.82 19.84 0.89
C GLU A 277 3.31 18.85 1.94
N LYS A 278 3.44 19.32 3.17
CA LYS A 278 3.61 18.49 4.37
C LYS A 278 2.23 18.20 4.93
N ILE A 279 1.90 16.92 5.12
CA ILE A 279 0.60 16.48 5.63
C ILE A 279 0.71 16.03 7.09
N ARG A 280 -0.32 16.32 7.89
CA ARG A 280 -0.52 15.72 9.21
C ARG A 280 -1.87 15.03 9.32
N ILE A 281 -1.89 13.86 9.93
CA ILE A 281 -3.08 13.07 10.20
C ILE A 281 -3.38 13.14 11.70
N PRO A 282 -4.46 13.79 12.13
CA PRO A 282 -4.75 13.91 13.56
C PRO A 282 -5.04 12.55 14.19
N PRO A 283 -4.78 12.35 15.51
CA PRO A 283 -4.86 11.03 16.16
C PRO A 283 -6.22 10.31 16.10
N ARG A 284 -7.30 11.03 15.76
CA ARG A 284 -8.66 10.46 15.63
C ARG A 284 -9.03 10.05 14.21
N TYR A 285 -8.13 10.23 13.26
CA TYR A 285 -8.35 9.96 11.85
C TYR A 285 -7.26 9.05 11.32
N ALA A 286 -7.61 8.20 10.37
CA ALA A 286 -6.66 7.55 9.49
C ALA A 286 -6.89 8.09 8.08
N ALA A 287 -5.87 8.02 7.24
CA ALA A 287 -6.00 8.41 5.84
C ALA A 287 -5.44 7.31 4.93
N GLU A 288 -5.70 7.49 3.65
CA GLU A 288 -5.25 6.61 2.57
C GLU A 288 -4.84 7.52 1.41
N MET A 289 -3.64 7.30 0.87
CA MET A 289 -3.26 7.93 -0.39
C MET A 289 -4.10 7.31 -1.49
N VAL A 290 -4.63 8.10 -2.43
CA VAL A 290 -5.38 7.59 -3.57
C VAL A 290 -4.76 8.14 -4.83
N ALA A 291 -4.73 7.35 -5.89
CA ALA A 291 -4.24 7.80 -7.18
C ALA A 291 -5.09 8.94 -7.72
N TYR A 292 -4.41 9.95 -8.27
CA TYR A 292 -5.09 11.00 -9.01
C TYR A 292 -5.42 10.48 -10.40
N GLU A 293 -6.65 9.98 -10.57
CA GLU A 293 -7.18 9.62 -11.87
C GLU A 293 -7.72 10.90 -12.56
N ALA A 294 -6.85 11.57 -13.31
CA ALA A 294 -7.34 12.44 -14.38
C ALA A 294 -8.05 11.55 -15.40
N GLY A 295 -9.11 12.05 -16.06
CA GLY A 295 -9.85 11.26 -17.07
C GLY A 295 -9.02 10.75 -18.26
N SER A 296 -7.73 11.06 -18.33
CA SER A 296 -6.72 10.44 -19.20
C SER A 296 -5.85 9.47 -18.37
N GLY A 297 -5.68 8.24 -18.84
CA GLY A 297 -4.96 7.15 -18.15
C GLY A 297 -3.44 7.33 -18.04
N GLU A 298 -2.93 8.55 -17.97
CA GLU A 298 -1.54 8.91 -18.25
C GLU A 298 -0.64 8.84 -17.01
N LEU A 299 -1.17 9.19 -15.83
CA LEU A 299 -0.44 9.20 -14.56
C LEU A 299 -1.16 8.38 -13.50
N ARG A 300 -0.47 7.37 -12.94
CA ARG A 300 -0.92 6.72 -11.71
C ARG A 300 0.16 6.88 -10.65
N THR A 301 -0.23 7.32 -9.45
CA THR A 301 0.56 6.93 -8.28
C THR A 301 0.30 5.44 -8.09
N HIS A 302 1.30 4.63 -8.37
CA HIS A 302 1.23 3.21 -8.03
C HIS A 302 1.51 3.10 -6.52
N TYR A 303 0.86 2.17 -5.83
CA TYR A 303 1.11 1.89 -4.40
C TYR A 303 0.58 2.91 -3.38
N ALA A 304 -0.62 3.45 -3.64
CA ALA A 304 -1.47 4.09 -2.65
C ALA A 304 -1.48 3.32 -1.30
N GLY A 305 -0.97 3.96 -0.24
CA GLY A 305 -0.79 3.34 1.07
C GLY A 305 -1.62 3.98 2.18
N PHE A 306 -1.69 3.30 3.32
CA PHE A 306 -2.32 3.84 4.53
C PHE A 306 -1.43 4.87 5.23
N PHE A 307 -2.05 5.94 5.71
CA PHE A 307 -1.47 6.78 6.74
C PHE A 307 -2.12 6.44 8.08
N ASP A 308 -1.27 6.27 9.10
CA ASP A 308 -1.71 6.02 10.45
C ASP A 308 -2.14 7.31 11.17
N PRO A 309 -3.06 7.20 12.13
CA PRO A 309 -3.36 8.27 13.06
C PRO A 309 -2.09 8.78 13.75
N GLY A 310 -1.87 10.10 13.70
CA GLY A 310 -0.68 10.75 14.25
C GLY A 310 0.47 10.97 13.26
N PHE A 311 0.37 10.48 12.01
CA PHE A 311 1.40 10.73 11.00
C PHE A 311 1.63 12.23 10.81
N GLY A 312 2.89 12.68 10.95
CA GLY A 312 3.26 14.10 10.81
C GLY A 312 2.62 15.04 11.84
N PHE A 313 2.02 14.51 12.92
CA PHE A 313 1.30 15.30 13.91
C PHE A 313 2.17 15.66 15.13
N GLY A 314 3.05 14.75 15.56
CA GLY A 314 3.76 14.86 16.84
C GLY A 314 2.87 14.42 18.02
N LEU A 315 3.39 14.51 19.24
CA LEU A 315 2.65 14.05 20.44
C LEU A 315 1.51 15.01 20.82
N LYS A 316 1.71 16.31 20.60
CA LYS A 316 0.80 17.40 20.99
C LYS A 316 0.35 18.24 19.80
N GLY A 317 0.62 17.83 18.57
CA GLY A 317 0.29 18.59 17.36
C GLY A 317 1.33 19.62 16.96
N GLU A 318 2.54 19.53 17.51
CA GLU A 318 3.67 20.44 17.30
C GLU A 318 4.32 20.29 15.92
N VAL A 319 4.20 19.13 15.28
CA VAL A 319 4.78 18.89 13.97
C VAL A 319 3.86 19.49 12.91
N LYS A 320 4.43 20.30 12.02
CA LYS A 320 3.75 20.94 10.89
C LYS A 320 3.70 20.02 9.66
N GLY A 321 3.30 18.78 9.89
CA GLY A 321 3.26 17.74 8.87
C GLY A 321 4.61 17.18 8.46
N THR A 322 4.53 16.11 7.68
CA THR A 322 5.66 15.43 7.03
C THR A 322 5.36 15.32 5.54
N LYS A 323 6.40 15.41 4.68
CA LYS A 323 6.20 15.16 3.25
C LYS A 323 5.81 13.70 3.02
N ALA A 324 4.84 13.48 2.16
CA ALA A 324 4.56 12.16 1.63
C ALA A 324 5.65 11.77 0.63
N VAL A 325 6.08 10.51 0.67
CA VAL A 325 6.82 9.91 -0.43
C VAL A 325 5.78 9.43 -1.44
N LEU A 326 6.05 9.68 -2.73
CA LEU A 326 5.14 9.43 -3.83
C LEU A 326 5.81 8.49 -4.83
N GLU A 327 5.21 7.33 -5.02
CA GLU A 327 5.61 6.37 -6.04
C GLU A 327 4.83 6.64 -7.34
N VAL A 328 5.54 6.98 -8.42
CA VAL A 328 4.94 7.52 -9.64
C VAL A 328 5.40 6.74 -10.86
N ARG A 329 4.46 6.41 -11.76
CA ARG A 329 4.72 5.83 -13.09
C ARG A 329 3.83 6.51 -14.13
N ALA A 330 4.41 6.77 -15.30
CA ALA A 330 3.65 7.05 -16.51
C ALA A 330 3.31 5.72 -17.21
N HIS A 331 2.12 5.63 -17.79
CA HIS A 331 1.64 4.42 -18.46
C HIS A 331 2.04 4.39 -19.95
N ASP A 332 1.26 5.06 -20.80
CA ASP A 332 1.34 4.84 -22.26
C ASP A 332 2.20 5.88 -22.99
N VAL A 333 2.26 7.11 -22.47
CA VAL A 333 2.97 8.23 -23.08
C VAL A 333 3.79 8.98 -22.04
N PRO A 334 4.88 9.64 -22.45
CA PRO A 334 5.61 10.54 -21.56
C PRO A 334 4.68 11.59 -20.97
N PHE A 335 4.82 11.85 -19.67
CA PHE A 335 3.99 12.81 -18.93
C PHE A 335 4.85 13.85 -18.22
N MET A 336 4.37 15.09 -18.05
CA MET A 336 5.07 16.19 -17.40
C MET A 336 4.32 16.71 -16.18
#